data_AF-A0A438HST6-F1
#
_entry.id   AF-A0A438HST6-F1
#
_cell.length_a   1.000
_cell.length_b   1.000
_cell.length_c   1.000
_cell.angle_alpha   90.00
_cell.angle_beta   90.00
_cell.angle_gamma   90.00
#
_symmetry.space_group_name_H-M   'P 1'
#
loop_
_entity.id
_entity.type
_entity.pdbx_description
1 polymer ?
#
loop_
_entity_poly.entity_id
_entity_poly.type
_entity_poly.pdbx_seq_one_letter_code
_entity_poly.pdbx_strand_id
1 'polypeptide(L)'
;MGGRSVKFLMERRMFKTDEGSHLPIPIQEILTEEEERMFLGEGIGMEVEVVEPCLQHAHIAIRKWKVGKGHNYVFANKNWVNVVERNVLWKGTVVQVWSFRNMDSKLCFAVVRV
;
A
#
# COMPACT_ATOMS: atom_id res chain seq x y z
N MET A 1 2.53 -8.65 16.83
CA MET A 1 2.52 -7.24 16.37
C MET A 1 1.84 -6.39 17.43
N GLY A 2 2.43 -5.26 17.83
CA GLY A 2 1.86 -4.30 18.79
C GLY A 2 1.49 -2.98 18.12
N GLY A 3 0.81 -3.07 16.96
CA GLY A 3 0.56 -1.94 16.08
C GLY A 3 -0.17 -0.79 16.78
N ARG A 4 0.33 0.43 16.61
CA ARG A 4 -0.28 1.67 17.13
C ARG A 4 -0.78 2.52 15.96
N SER A 5 -1.61 3.52 16.26
CA SER A 5 -2.10 4.49 15.27
C SER A 5 -2.77 3.82 14.06
N VAL A 6 -3.59 2.80 14.32
CA VAL A 6 -4.34 2.09 13.28
C VAL A 6 -5.33 3.05 12.61
N LYS A 7 -5.24 3.20 11.29
CA LYS A 7 -6.12 4.07 10.50
C LYS A 7 -6.64 3.29 9.29
N PHE A 8 -7.95 3.31 9.10
CA PHE A 8 -8.57 2.86 7.85
C PHE A 8 -8.27 3.87 6.74
N LEU A 9 -7.79 3.40 5.60
CA LEU A 9 -7.43 4.28 4.48
C LEU A 9 -8.47 4.25 3.37
N MET A 10 -8.89 3.05 2.97
CA MET A 10 -9.87 2.89 1.90
C MET A 10 -10.47 1.49 1.87
N GLU A 11 -11.65 1.41 1.26
CA GLU A 11 -12.22 0.19 0.71
C GLU A 11 -12.32 0.36 -0.81
N ARG A 12 -11.91 -0.67 -1.54
CA ARG A 12 -11.86 -0.62 -3.00
C ARG A 12 -12.25 -1.95 -3.61
N ARG A 13 -13.12 -1.90 -4.61
CA ARG A 13 -13.33 -3.03 -5.52
C ARG A 13 -12.17 -3.06 -6.52
N MET A 14 -11.45 -4.17 -6.56
CA MET A 14 -10.29 -4.38 -7.43
C MET A 14 -10.66 -4.25 -8.92
N PHE A 15 -9.91 -3.43 -9.65
CA PHE A 15 -9.97 -3.34 -11.11
C PHE A 15 -8.84 -4.14 -11.78
N LYS A 16 -8.92 -4.34 -13.11
CA LYS A 16 -7.88 -5.06 -13.88
C LYS A 16 -6.49 -4.43 -13.77
N THR A 17 -6.43 -3.11 -13.61
CA THR A 17 -5.18 -2.38 -13.36
C THR A 17 -4.61 -2.68 -11.98
N ASP A 18 -5.49 -2.84 -11.00
CA ASP A 18 -5.13 -3.06 -9.60
C ASP A 18 -4.54 -4.45 -9.40
N GLU A 19 -5.12 -5.48 -10.02
CA GLU A 19 -4.60 -6.85 -9.96
C GLU A 19 -3.27 -7.00 -10.72
N GLY A 20 -3.12 -6.30 -11.87
CA GLY A 20 -2.04 -6.56 -12.81
C GLY A 20 -0.80 -5.68 -12.65
N SER A 21 -0.85 -4.61 -11.84
CA SER A 21 0.27 -3.67 -11.80
C SER A 21 0.43 -2.88 -10.51
N HIS A 22 -0.63 -2.22 -10.03
CA HIS A 22 -0.50 -1.28 -8.92
C HIS A 22 -1.84 -0.97 -8.25
N LEU A 23 -1.84 -0.80 -6.94
CA LEU A 23 -3.01 -0.37 -6.17
C LEU A 23 -2.82 1.08 -5.67
N PRO A 24 -3.64 2.05 -6.11
CA PRO A 24 -3.62 3.41 -5.56
C PRO A 24 -4.02 3.43 -4.09
N ILE A 25 -3.30 4.20 -3.26
CA ILE A 25 -3.51 4.29 -1.82
C ILE A 25 -3.47 5.77 -1.34
N PRO A 26 -4.43 6.20 -0.50
CA PRO A 26 -4.49 7.58 -0.01
C PRO A 26 -3.64 7.76 1.26
N ILE A 27 -2.32 7.86 1.09
CA ILE A 27 -1.38 7.89 2.24
C ILE A 27 -0.82 9.26 2.60
N GLN A 28 -1.10 10.32 1.82
CA GLN A 28 -0.47 11.64 2.02
C GLN A 28 -0.61 12.13 3.48
N GLU A 29 -1.78 12.00 4.09
CA GLU A 29 -2.06 12.50 5.44
C GLU A 29 -1.46 11.66 6.58
N ILE A 30 -0.86 10.52 6.29
CA ILE A 30 -0.30 9.61 7.31
C ILE A 30 1.21 9.52 7.28
N LEU A 31 1.85 10.13 6.27
CA LEU A 31 3.30 10.20 6.16
C LEU A 31 3.85 11.19 7.19
N THR A 32 5.01 10.88 7.78
CA THR A 32 5.80 11.89 8.49
C THR A 32 6.55 12.78 7.49
N GLU A 33 7.08 13.91 7.95
CA GLU A 33 7.89 14.78 7.10
C GLU A 33 9.11 14.05 6.51
N GLU A 34 9.75 13.18 7.28
CA GLU A 34 10.86 12.35 6.81
C GLU A 34 10.42 11.37 5.74
N GLU A 35 9.23 10.77 5.88
CA GLU A 35 8.69 9.86 4.89
C GLU A 35 8.27 10.57 3.62
N GLU A 36 7.69 11.76 3.71
CA GLU A 36 7.40 12.60 2.55
C GLU A 36 8.66 12.94 1.77
N ARG A 37 9.78 13.21 2.47
CA ARG A 37 11.09 13.48 1.85
C ARG A 37 11.62 12.30 1.04
N MET A 38 11.28 11.06 1.40
CA MET A 38 11.65 9.86 0.64
C MET A 38 11.01 9.81 -0.76
N PHE A 39 9.96 10.60 -1.01
CA PHE A 39 9.27 10.65 -2.31
C PHE A 39 9.64 11.87 -3.18
N LEU A 40 10.68 12.63 -2.80
CA LEU A 40 11.07 13.86 -3.51
C LEU A 40 11.91 13.63 -4.78
N GLY A 41 12.45 12.42 -4.99
CA GLY A 41 13.18 12.07 -6.22
C GLY A 41 12.34 11.23 -7.19
N GLU A 42 12.48 11.46 -8.49
CA GLU A 42 11.83 10.64 -9.51
C GLU A 42 12.30 9.18 -9.42
N GLY A 43 11.35 8.24 -9.35
CA GLY A 43 11.63 6.81 -9.23
C GLY A 43 12.00 6.33 -7.83
N ILE A 44 12.18 7.23 -6.86
CA ILE A 44 12.45 6.92 -5.46
C ILE A 44 11.12 6.64 -4.76
N GLY A 45 11.10 5.56 -3.98
CA GLY A 45 9.94 5.12 -3.23
C GLY A 45 10.35 4.61 -1.86
N MET A 46 9.36 4.29 -1.04
CA MET A 46 9.55 3.70 0.29
C MET A 46 9.14 2.24 0.24
N GLU A 47 9.96 1.34 0.77
CA GLU A 47 9.54 -0.04 1.00
C GLU A 47 8.84 -0.14 2.35
N VAL A 48 7.67 -0.79 2.36
CA VAL A 48 6.85 -0.96 3.56
C VAL A 48 6.49 -2.41 3.77
N GLU A 49 6.32 -2.79 5.03
CA GLU A 49 5.77 -4.08 5.40
C GLU A 49 4.24 -4.06 5.25
N VAL A 50 3.72 -5.08 4.57
CA VAL A 50 2.29 -5.30 4.34
C VAL A 50 1.90 -6.67 4.87
N VAL A 51 0.93 -6.69 5.77
CA VAL A 51 0.25 -7.91 6.22
C VAL A 51 -0.81 -8.25 5.18
N GLU A 52 -0.64 -9.38 4.53
CA GLU A 52 -1.53 -9.89 3.49
C GLU A 52 -2.80 -10.52 4.08
N PRO A 53 -3.87 -10.70 3.29
CA PRO A 53 -5.06 -11.42 3.72
C PRO A 53 -4.78 -12.83 4.26
N CYS A 54 -3.77 -13.53 3.72
CA CYS A 54 -3.32 -14.84 4.17
C CYS A 54 -2.42 -14.81 5.42
N LEU A 55 -2.30 -13.64 6.07
CA LEU A 55 -1.47 -13.37 7.24
C LEU A 55 0.05 -13.47 7.00
N GLN A 56 0.48 -13.64 5.76
CA GLN A 56 1.88 -13.49 5.39
C GLN A 56 2.29 -12.02 5.36
N HIS A 57 3.59 -11.78 5.47
CA HIS A 57 4.17 -10.46 5.39
C HIS A 57 4.90 -10.31 4.07
N ALA A 58 4.63 -9.23 3.36
CA ALA A 58 5.35 -8.83 2.16
C ALA A 58 6.00 -7.45 2.35
N HIS A 59 7.14 -7.26 1.71
CA HIS A 59 7.74 -5.95 1.54
C HIS A 59 7.32 -5.41 0.17
N ILE A 60 6.60 -4.28 0.18
CA ILE A 60 6.03 -3.67 -1.03
C ILE A 60 6.59 -2.27 -1.19
N ALA A 61 7.03 -1.94 -2.40
CA ALA A 61 7.43 -0.59 -2.75
C ALA A 61 6.19 0.29 -2.95
N ILE A 62 6.13 1.37 -2.19
CA ILE A 62 5.25 2.51 -2.47
C ILE A 62 5.97 3.43 -3.44
N ARG A 63 5.29 3.81 -4.52
CA ARG A 63 5.77 4.82 -5.47
C ARG A 63 4.83 5.99 -5.54
N LYS A 64 5.40 7.19 -5.72
CA LYS A 64 4.65 8.42 -6.02
C LYS A 64 4.64 8.62 -7.53
N TRP A 65 3.46 8.59 -8.14
CA TRP A 65 3.27 8.79 -9.57
C TRP A 65 2.61 10.13 -9.82
N LYS A 66 3.14 10.90 -10.78
CA LYS A 66 2.52 12.14 -11.25
C LYS A 66 1.28 11.81 -12.06
N VAL A 67 0.13 12.39 -11.71
CA VAL A 67 -1.14 12.22 -12.41
C VAL A 67 -1.73 13.60 -12.71
N GLY A 68 -1.59 14.04 -13.96
CA GLY A 68 -1.97 15.39 -14.37
C GLY A 68 -1.21 16.46 -13.58
N LYS A 69 -1.95 17.31 -12.86
CA LYS A 69 -1.38 18.34 -11.96
C LYS A 69 -1.12 17.84 -10.54
N GLY A 70 -1.57 16.63 -10.20
CA GLY A 70 -1.44 16.03 -8.88
C GLY A 70 -0.50 14.83 -8.87
N HIS A 71 -0.55 14.09 -7.77
CA HIS A 71 0.23 12.86 -7.60
C HIS A 71 -0.61 11.83 -6.86
N ASN A 72 -0.41 10.55 -7.18
CA ASN A 72 -0.98 9.43 -6.43
C ASN A 72 0.15 8.58 -5.85
N TYR A 73 -0.11 7.94 -4.72
CA TYR A 73 0.74 6.90 -4.18
C TYR A 73 0.17 5.55 -4.55
N VAL A 74 1.04 4.60 -4.88
CA VAL A 74 0.63 3.28 -5.30
C VAL A 74 1.48 2.21 -4.62
N PHE A 75 0.88 1.10 -4.19
CA PHE A 75 1.60 -0.15 -4.08
C PHE A 75 1.96 -0.59 -5.50
N ALA A 76 3.25 -0.77 -5.77
CA ALA A 76 3.74 -1.03 -7.11
C ALA A 76 4.59 -2.30 -7.19
N ASN A 77 4.93 -2.65 -8.43
CA ASN A 77 5.90 -3.67 -8.82
C ASN A 77 5.43 -5.12 -8.60
N LYS A 78 6.34 -6.04 -8.94
CA LYS A 78 6.14 -7.50 -8.86
C LYS A 78 5.69 -7.97 -7.47
N ASN A 79 6.13 -7.32 -6.40
CA ASN A 79 5.75 -7.71 -5.04
C ASN A 79 4.25 -7.52 -4.79
N TRP A 80 3.65 -6.43 -5.27
CA TRP A 80 2.20 -6.24 -5.20
C TRP A 80 1.46 -7.31 -6.02
N VAL A 81 1.91 -7.60 -7.25
CA VAL A 81 1.30 -8.64 -8.09
C VAL A 81 1.37 -10.01 -7.41
N ASN A 82 2.50 -10.35 -6.77
CA ASN A 82 2.62 -11.59 -6.01
C ASN A 82 1.62 -11.67 -4.84
N VAL A 83 1.35 -10.55 -4.14
CA VAL A 83 0.32 -10.47 -3.09
C VAL A 83 -1.06 -10.73 -3.69
N VAL A 84 -1.37 -10.12 -4.83
CA VAL A 84 -2.64 -10.34 -5.55
C VAL A 84 -2.82 -11.82 -5.89
N GLU A 85 -1.80 -12.46 -6.47
CA GLU A 85 -1.84 -13.86 -6.88
C GLU A 85 -2.03 -14.80 -5.69
N ARG A 86 -1.23 -14.62 -4.62
CA ARG A 86 -1.32 -15.45 -3.40
C ARG A 86 -2.67 -15.35 -2.70
N ASN A 87 -3.29 -14.17 -2.73
CA ASN A 87 -4.51 -13.88 -1.98
C ASN A 87 -5.77 -13.87 -2.86
N VAL A 88 -5.62 -14.19 -4.16
CA VAL A 88 -6.74 -14.32 -5.12
C VAL A 88 -7.51 -12.99 -5.19
N LEU A 89 -6.79 -11.86 -5.21
CA LEU A 89 -7.35 -10.50 -5.21
C LEU A 89 -7.72 -10.02 -6.62
N TRP A 90 -8.46 -10.86 -7.34
CA TRP A 90 -8.85 -10.61 -8.72
C TRP A 90 -9.88 -9.49 -8.85
N LYS A 91 -10.04 -9.00 -10.08
CA LYS A 91 -11.08 -8.06 -10.47
C LYS A 91 -12.44 -8.41 -9.83
N GLY A 92 -13.04 -7.43 -9.18
CA GLY A 92 -14.33 -7.58 -8.50
C GLY A 92 -14.24 -7.92 -7.02
N THR A 93 -13.10 -8.44 -6.55
CA THR A 93 -12.82 -8.63 -5.12
C THR A 93 -12.84 -7.29 -4.40
N VAL A 94 -13.43 -7.23 -3.21
CA VAL A 94 -13.40 -6.04 -2.36
C VAL A 94 -12.23 -6.19 -1.39
N VAL A 95 -11.39 -5.17 -1.34
CA VAL A 95 -10.26 -5.10 -0.40
C VAL A 95 -10.35 -3.85 0.43
N GLN A 96 -9.95 -3.97 1.69
CA GLN A 96 -9.70 -2.85 2.58
C GLN A 96 -8.20 -2.70 2.80
N VAL A 97 -7.76 -1.45 2.90
CA VAL A 97 -6.37 -1.11 3.25
C VAL A 97 -6.37 -0.31 4.53
N TRP A 98 -5.55 -0.78 5.47
CA TRP A 98 -5.34 -0.18 6.77
C TRP A 98 -3.87 0.19 6.90
N SER A 99 -3.57 1.32 7.54
CA SER A 99 -2.22 1.64 7.98
C SER A 99 -2.09 1.45 9.49
N PHE A 100 -0.89 1.14 9.94
CA PHE A 100 -0.52 1.18 11.34
C PHE A 100 0.97 1.49 11.48
N ARG A 101 1.40 1.82 12.69
CA ARG A 101 2.81 1.97 13.04
C ARG A 101 3.27 0.76 13.83
N ASN A 102 4.37 0.15 13.44
CA ASN A 102 4.96 -0.95 14.22
C ASN A 102 5.65 -0.43 15.50
N MET A 103 6.30 -1.32 16.26
CA MET A 103 6.95 -0.94 17.53
C MET A 103 8.11 0.07 17.34
N ASP A 104 8.72 0.09 16.15
CA ASP A 104 9.78 1.03 15.78
C ASP A 104 9.23 2.31 15.12
N SER A 105 7.91 2.53 15.20
CA SER A 105 7.20 3.65 14.57
C SER A 105 7.27 3.68 13.04
N LYS A 106 7.67 2.58 12.39
CA LYS A 106 7.67 2.47 10.92
C LYS A 106 6.25 2.30 10.40
N LEU A 107 5.96 2.93 9.26
CA LEU A 107 4.69 2.78 8.56
C LEU A 107 4.55 1.37 7.98
N CYS A 108 3.46 0.70 8.33
CA CYS A 108 3.09 -0.63 7.86
C CYS A 108 1.63 -0.61 7.40
N PHE A 109 1.24 -1.62 6.63
CA PHE A 109 -0.12 -1.75 6.13
C PHE A 109 -0.67 -3.14 6.38
N ALA A 110 -2.00 -3.24 6.41
CA ALA A 110 -2.72 -4.50 6.32
C ALA A 110 -3.71 -4.43 5.16
N VAL A 111 -3.72 -5.47 4.34
CA VAL A 111 -4.70 -5.65 3.27
C VAL A 111 -5.65 -6.75 3.72
N VAL A 112 -6.94 -6.43 3.74
CA VAL A 112 -8.00 -7.36 4.15
C VAL A 112 -8.90 -7.60 2.96
N ARG A 113 -9.19 -8.87 2.68
CA ARG A 113 -10.22 -9.26 1.71
C ARG A 113 -11.57 -9.33 2.42
N VAL A 114 -12.58 -8.67 1.86
CA VAL A 114 -13.97 -8.61 2.38
C VAL A 114 -14.89 -9.51 1.56
#